data_AF-A0A2T4IBA4-F1
#
_entry.id   AF-A0A2T4IBA4-F1
#
_cell.length_a   1.000
_cell.length_b   1.000
_cell.length_c   1.000
_cell.angle_alpha   90.00
_cell.angle_beta   90.00
_cell.angle_gamma   90.00
#
_symmetry.space_group_name_H-M   'P 1'
#
loop_
_entity.id
_entity.type
_entity.pdbx_description
1 polymer ?
#
loop_
_entity_poly.entity_id
_entity_poly.type
_entity_poly.pdbx_seq_one_letter_code
_entity_poly.pdbx_strand_id
1 'polypeptide(L)'
;MEYEAEYPRSPLCGEDEVTLWSCATGKRIYSLCSSRLLSRTSGYMQYRASRHGEVVFTYPLEKKPPAGSFSYTLFGNGDASVEFVNEGYVYTLFDPLRDGSFLFVSPPDSAEKGSLIKCPPNQTLQVNYTMALMYDSGVWEHDD
;
A
#
# COMPACT_ATOMS: atom_id res chain seq x y z
N MET A 1 0.96 -22.18 -2.85
CA MET A 1 -0.28 -21.46 -2.52
C MET A 1 -0.63 -20.62 -3.72
N GLU A 2 -1.88 -20.69 -4.18
CA GLU A 2 -2.33 -20.23 -5.51
C GLU A 2 -2.27 -18.71 -5.72
N TYR A 3 -2.11 -17.93 -4.64
CA TYR A 3 -2.17 -16.46 -4.67
C TYR A 3 -0.89 -15.77 -5.16
N GLU A 4 0.29 -16.42 -5.14
CA GLU A 4 1.58 -15.76 -5.46
C GLU A 4 1.69 -15.28 -6.92
N ALA A 5 0.90 -15.85 -7.83
CA ALA A 5 0.88 -15.45 -9.23
C ALA A 5 0.19 -14.09 -9.46
N GLU A 6 -0.66 -13.66 -8.52
CA GLU A 6 -1.46 -12.44 -8.64
C GLU A 6 -0.73 -11.21 -8.06
N TYR A 7 0.30 -11.41 -7.22
CA TYR A 7 1.03 -10.30 -6.59
C TYR A 7 2.31 -9.93 -7.34
N PRO A 8 2.63 -8.63 -7.47
CA PRO A 8 3.92 -8.20 -7.99
C PRO A 8 5.04 -8.67 -7.06
N ARG A 9 6.27 -8.75 -7.59
CA ARG A 9 7.46 -8.90 -6.75
C ARG A 9 8.06 -7.54 -6.48
N SER A 10 8.52 -7.33 -5.24
CA SER A 10 9.33 -6.16 -4.91
C SER A 10 10.58 -6.58 -4.12
N PRO A 11 11.77 -6.06 -4.47
CA PRO A 11 12.96 -6.24 -3.64
C PRO A 11 12.85 -5.52 -2.29
N LEU A 12 11.83 -4.69 -2.09
CA LEU A 12 11.59 -4.00 -0.82
C LEU A 12 10.81 -4.84 0.16
N CYS A 13 10.15 -5.92 -0.28
CA CYS A 13 9.44 -6.84 0.59
C CYS A 13 10.30 -8.07 0.87
N GLY A 14 10.28 -8.55 2.11
CA GLY A 14 10.98 -9.76 2.54
C GLY A 14 10.33 -11.03 2.01
N GLU A 15 11.04 -12.16 2.12
CA GLU A 15 10.57 -13.45 1.59
C GLU A 15 9.27 -13.95 2.25
N ASP A 16 9.05 -13.60 3.51
CA ASP A 16 7.84 -13.94 4.27
C ASP A 16 6.73 -12.88 4.20
N GLU A 17 6.90 -11.88 3.32
CA GLU A 17 5.93 -10.83 3.09
C GLU A 17 5.19 -11.03 1.76
N VAL A 18 3.97 -10.50 1.69
CA VAL A 18 3.21 -10.33 0.45
C VAL A 18 3.40 -8.89 -0.02
N THR A 19 3.76 -8.71 -1.28
CA THR A 19 3.85 -7.38 -1.90
C THR A 19 2.45 -7.00 -2.39
N LEU A 20 1.66 -6.36 -1.53
CA LEU A 20 0.27 -5.99 -1.83
C LEU A 20 0.15 -4.95 -2.92
N TRP A 21 1.20 -4.16 -3.16
CA TRP A 21 1.27 -3.17 -4.23
C TRP A 21 2.73 -2.80 -4.49
N SER A 22 3.12 -2.56 -5.75
CA SER A 22 4.49 -2.14 -6.08
C SER A 22 4.53 -1.18 -7.26
N CYS A 23 5.40 -0.19 -7.20
CA CYS A 23 5.59 0.79 -8.27
C CYS A 23 7.06 1.11 -8.46
N ALA A 24 7.58 0.74 -9.63
CA ALA A 24 8.92 1.11 -10.06
C ALA A 24 8.86 2.26 -11.08
N THR A 25 9.59 3.35 -10.80
CA THR A 25 9.72 4.48 -11.71
C THR A 25 11.15 5.01 -11.72
N GLY A 26 11.82 4.87 -12.87
CA GLY A 26 13.23 5.20 -13.01
C GLY A 26 14.10 4.45 -12.00
N LYS A 27 14.68 5.18 -11.04
CA LYS A 27 15.57 4.64 -10.00
C LYS A 27 14.91 4.55 -8.62
N ARG A 28 13.57 4.64 -8.56
CA ARG A 28 12.79 4.57 -7.33
C ARG A 28 11.83 3.39 -7.40
N ILE A 29 11.67 2.70 -6.27
CA ILE A 29 10.68 1.65 -6.08
C ILE A 29 9.88 2.01 -4.84
N TYR A 30 8.57 1.86 -4.91
CA TYR A 30 7.63 2.04 -3.81
C TYR A 30 6.86 0.74 -3.65
N SER A 31 6.65 0.27 -2.42
CA SER A 31 5.94 -0.99 -2.20
C SER A 31 5.17 -0.98 -0.90
N LEU A 32 4.00 -1.58 -0.93
CA LEU A 32 3.23 -1.94 0.26
C LEU A 32 3.49 -3.41 0.56
N CYS A 33 4.19 -3.68 1.65
CA CYS A 33 4.54 -5.01 2.10
C CYS A 33 3.69 -5.39 3.31
N SER A 34 3.24 -6.64 3.36
CA SER A 34 2.40 -7.15 4.44
C SER A 34 2.88 -8.52 4.90
N SER A 35 2.65 -8.84 6.18
CA SER A 35 2.71 -10.23 6.64
C SER A 35 1.68 -11.09 5.91
N ARG A 36 2.02 -12.35 5.60
CA ARG A 36 1.06 -13.33 5.02
C ARG A 36 -0.17 -13.57 5.89
N LEU A 37 -0.02 -13.37 7.20
CA LEU A 37 -1.11 -13.40 8.16
C LEU A 37 -1.14 -12.06 8.86
N LEU A 38 -2.27 -11.37 8.76
CA LEU A 38 -2.53 -10.10 9.39
C LEU A 38 -3.80 -10.23 10.22
N SER A 39 -3.77 -9.64 11.41
CA SER A 39 -4.96 -9.42 12.22
C SER A 39 -4.85 -8.09 12.95
N ARG A 40 -5.90 -7.70 13.66
CA ARG A 40 -5.90 -6.49 14.51
C ARG A 40 -4.78 -6.45 15.54
N THR A 41 -4.21 -7.60 15.91
CA THR A 41 -3.21 -7.73 16.99
C THR A 41 -1.92 -8.44 16.58
N SER A 42 -1.83 -8.94 15.35
CA SER A 42 -0.67 -9.71 14.88
C SER A 42 -0.32 -9.42 13.43
N GLY A 43 0.95 -9.68 13.07
CA GLY A 43 1.50 -9.29 11.78
C GLY A 43 1.79 -7.79 11.70
N TYR A 44 2.18 -7.35 10.52
CA TYR A 44 2.46 -5.95 10.23
C TYR A 44 2.28 -5.64 8.75
N MET A 45 2.06 -4.36 8.46
CA MET A 45 2.10 -3.80 7.12
C MET A 45 3.04 -2.61 7.11
N GLN A 46 3.85 -2.48 6.06
CA GLN A 46 4.77 -1.38 5.87
C GLN A 46 4.78 -0.92 4.42
N TYR A 47 4.64 0.39 4.23
CA TYR A 47 5.01 1.06 3.01
C TYR A 47 6.52 1.35 3.02
N ARG A 48 7.22 1.02 1.94
CA ARG A 48 8.66 1.22 1.79
C ARG A 48 8.95 1.92 0.47
N ALA A 49 9.85 2.89 0.50
CA ALA A 49 10.38 3.53 -0.69
C ALA A 49 11.90 3.37 -0.76
N SER A 50 12.41 3.13 -1.97
CA SER A 50 13.83 3.09 -2.25
C SER A 50 14.23 4.11 -3.30
N ARG A 51 15.51 4.45 -3.27
CA ARG A 51 16.17 5.26 -4.27
C ARG A 51 17.55 4.65 -4.53
N HIS A 52 17.86 4.36 -5.79
CA HIS A 52 19.12 3.71 -6.17
C HIS A 52 19.36 2.35 -5.49
N GLY A 53 18.29 1.62 -5.17
CA GLY A 53 18.37 0.31 -4.51
C GLY A 53 18.46 0.37 -2.98
N GLU A 54 18.60 1.57 -2.39
CA GLU A 54 18.62 1.75 -0.94
C GLU A 54 17.25 2.18 -0.44
N VAL A 55 16.77 1.57 0.64
CA VAL A 55 15.53 1.98 1.31
C VAL A 55 15.76 3.34 1.97
N VAL A 56 15.00 4.34 1.56
CA VAL A 56 15.10 5.72 2.06
C VAL A 56 13.89 6.13 2.89
N PHE A 57 12.81 5.36 2.85
CA PHE A 57 11.61 5.63 3.62
C PHE A 57 10.91 4.32 3.99
N THR A 58 10.41 4.25 5.22
CA THR A 58 9.62 3.12 5.72
C THR A 58 8.56 3.65 6.67
N TYR A 59 7.31 3.25 6.45
CA TYR A 59 6.18 3.63 7.29
C TYR A 59 5.26 2.43 7.54
N PRO A 60 4.82 2.20 8.79
CA PRO A 60 5.42 2.72 10.02
C PRO A 60 6.86 2.24 10.14
N LEU A 61 7.72 2.98 10.85
CA LEU A 61 9.12 2.56 11.05
C LEU A 61 9.21 1.23 11.82
N GLU A 62 8.40 1.10 12.86
CA GLU A 62 8.26 -0.13 13.64
C GLU A 62 7.29 -1.11 12.98
N LYS A 63 7.62 -2.39 13.03
CA LYS A 63 6.72 -3.46 12.59
C LYS A 63 5.62 -3.63 13.64
N LYS A 64 4.41 -3.21 13.29
CA LYS A 64 3.23 -3.29 14.16
C LYS A 64 1.97 -3.63 13.36
N PRO A 65 0.90 -4.13 14.02
CA PRO A 65 -0.40 -4.30 13.39
C PRO A 65 -0.86 -2.99 12.72
N PRO A 66 -1.49 -3.07 11.54
CA PRO A 66 -1.69 -1.89 10.69
C PRO A 66 -2.92 -1.05 11.05
N ALA A 67 -3.82 -1.54 11.90
CA ALA A 67 -4.97 -0.78 12.40
C ALA A 67 -4.53 0.59 12.95
N GLY A 68 -5.23 1.64 12.53
CA GLY A 68 -4.95 3.03 12.90
C GLY A 68 -3.67 3.63 12.29
N SER A 69 -2.91 2.87 11.49
CA SER A 69 -1.77 3.42 10.72
C SER A 69 -2.08 3.55 9.23
N PHE A 70 -3.00 2.73 8.73
CA PHE A 70 -3.47 2.76 7.36
C PHE A 70 -4.99 2.77 7.33
N SER A 71 -5.54 3.31 6.24
CA SER A 71 -6.95 3.19 5.88
C SER A 71 -7.07 2.57 4.50
N TYR A 72 -8.01 1.64 4.33
CA TYR A 72 -8.31 1.02 3.03
C TYR A 72 -9.72 1.40 2.58
N THR A 73 -9.85 1.73 1.29
CA THR A 73 -11.12 2.02 0.65
C THR A 73 -11.28 1.18 -0.60
N LEU A 74 -12.38 0.43 -0.68
CA LEU A 74 -12.87 -0.17 -1.93
C LEU A 74 -14.01 0.68 -2.48
N PHE A 75 -13.85 1.18 -3.69
CA PHE A 75 -14.84 2.05 -4.34
C PHE A 75 -15.86 1.22 -5.11
N GLY A 76 -17.10 1.72 -5.24
CA GLY A 76 -18.19 1.01 -5.93
C GLY A 76 -17.94 0.75 -7.42
N ASN A 77 -16.98 1.44 -8.04
CA ASN A 77 -16.55 1.20 -9.42
C ASN A 77 -15.46 0.10 -9.55
N GLY A 78 -15.03 -0.48 -8.43
CA GLY A 78 -13.99 -1.49 -8.32
C GLY A 78 -12.57 -0.94 -8.15
N ASP A 79 -12.38 0.37 -8.06
CA ASP A 79 -11.07 0.92 -7.69
C ASP A 79 -10.79 0.62 -6.21
N ALA A 80 -9.51 0.63 -5.81
CA ALA A 80 -9.13 0.52 -4.42
C ALA A 80 -8.00 1.48 -4.06
N SER A 81 -7.93 1.89 -2.79
CA SER A 81 -6.82 2.68 -2.28
C SER A 81 -6.41 2.29 -0.88
N VAL A 82 -5.12 2.45 -0.59
CA VAL A 82 -4.57 2.45 0.76
C VAL A 82 -3.99 3.83 1.06
N GLU A 83 -4.39 4.41 2.18
CA GLU A 83 -3.94 5.72 2.62
C GLU A 83 -3.22 5.65 3.99
N PHE A 84 -2.22 6.50 4.18
CA PHE A 84 -1.64 6.76 5.49
C PHE A 84 -1.13 8.21 5.60
N VAL A 85 -0.91 8.65 6.84
CA VAL A 85 -0.37 9.99 7.15
C VAL A 85 0.98 9.86 7.85
N ASN A 86 1.96 10.62 7.38
CA ASN A 86 3.26 10.74 8.03
C ASN A 86 3.71 12.20 8.04
N GLU A 87 3.98 12.75 9.22
CA GLU A 87 4.44 14.14 9.39
C GLU A 87 3.55 15.18 8.67
N GLY A 88 2.23 14.95 8.65
CA GLY A 88 1.24 15.81 8.01
C GLY A 88 1.09 15.60 6.50
N TYR A 89 1.97 14.83 5.85
CA TYR A 89 1.79 14.42 4.46
C TYR A 89 0.83 13.24 4.37
N VAL A 90 -0.11 13.30 3.42
CA VAL A 90 -1.03 12.20 3.12
C VAL A 90 -0.51 11.43 1.91
N TYR A 91 -0.36 10.13 2.05
CA TYR A 91 0.10 9.24 1.00
C TYR A 91 -1.05 8.32 0.61
N THR A 92 -1.48 8.38 -0.65
CA THR A 92 -2.57 7.57 -1.17
C THR A 92 -2.03 6.69 -2.30
N LEU A 93 -1.96 5.38 -2.04
CA LEU A 93 -1.69 4.36 -3.04
C LEU A 93 -3.02 4.03 -3.71
N PHE A 94 -3.19 4.46 -4.95
CA PHE A 94 -4.42 4.24 -5.69
C PHE A 94 -4.20 3.17 -6.76
N ASP A 95 -5.13 2.22 -6.83
CA ASP A 95 -5.10 1.11 -7.75
C ASP A 95 -6.42 1.07 -8.52
N PRO A 96 -6.52 1.75 -9.67
CA PRO A 96 -7.73 1.70 -10.49
C PRO A 96 -7.95 0.33 -11.11
N LEU A 97 -9.20 -0.11 -11.23
CA LEU A 97 -9.54 -1.37 -11.89
C LEU A 97 -9.27 -1.33 -13.41
N ARG A 98 -9.24 -0.15 -14.01
CA ARG A 98 -9.24 0.03 -15.48
C ARG A 98 -8.10 0.92 -16.00
N ASP A 99 -7.18 1.32 -15.14
CA ASP A 99 -6.05 2.20 -15.49
C ASP A 99 -4.79 1.79 -14.71
N GLY A 100 -3.68 2.49 -14.93
CA GLY A 100 -2.45 2.32 -14.17
C GLY A 100 -2.61 2.80 -12.73
N SER A 101 -1.98 2.07 -11.80
CA SER A 101 -1.90 2.49 -10.41
C SER A 101 -1.10 3.80 -10.28
N PHE A 102 -1.26 4.51 -9.18
CA PHE A 102 -0.45 5.67 -8.88
C PHE A 102 -0.30 5.88 -7.38
N LEU A 103 0.80 6.53 -7.01
CA LEU A 103 0.99 7.10 -5.68
C LEU A 103 0.74 8.61 -5.76
N PHE A 104 -0.17 9.10 -4.94
CA PHE A 104 -0.36 10.53 -4.73
C PHE A 104 0.13 10.93 -3.34
N VAL A 105 0.89 12.02 -3.26
CA VAL A 105 1.38 12.58 -2.01
C VAL A 105 0.89 14.01 -1.89
N SER A 106 -0.01 14.23 -0.92
CA SER A 106 -0.56 15.54 -0.59
C SER A 106 0.26 16.19 0.53
N PRO A 107 0.74 17.43 0.35
CA PRO A 107 1.40 18.17 1.40
C PRO A 107 0.42 18.58 2.52
N PRO A 108 0.92 18.90 3.74
CA PRO A 108 0.09 19.41 4.82
C PRO A 108 -0.56 20.76 4.48
N ASP A 109 0.16 21.63 3.74
CA ASP A 109 -0.36 22.90 3.26
C ASP A 109 -1.11 22.69 1.94
N SER A 110 -2.41 22.95 1.94
CA SER A 110 -3.27 22.80 0.76
C SER A 110 -2.97 23.79 -0.37
N ALA A 111 -2.20 24.85 -0.09
CA ALA A 111 -1.68 25.76 -1.11
C ALA A 111 -0.51 25.16 -1.91
N GLU A 112 0.21 24.18 -1.34
CA GLU A 112 1.29 23.48 -2.03
C GLU A 112 0.76 22.41 -2.99
N LYS A 113 1.48 22.21 -4.11
CA LYS A 113 1.08 21.21 -5.11
C LYS A 113 1.54 19.81 -4.69
N GLY A 114 0.60 18.87 -4.66
CA GLY A 114 0.89 17.46 -4.46
C GLY A 114 1.73 16.82 -5.58
N SER A 115 2.34 15.69 -5.26
CA SER A 115 3.14 14.89 -6.19
C SER A 115 2.36 13.65 -6.64
N LEU A 116 2.26 13.46 -7.96
CA LEU A 116 1.68 12.26 -8.55
C LEU A 116 2.76 11.41 -9.22
N ILE A 117 2.85 10.15 -8.83
CA ILE A 117 3.77 9.16 -9.36
C ILE A 117 2.94 8.09 -10.08
N LYS A 118 3.05 8.05 -11.41
CA LYS A 118 2.38 7.04 -12.22
C LYS A 118 3.11 5.70 -12.15
N CYS A 119 2.33 4.63 -12.08
CA CYS A 119 2.80 3.26 -11.99
C CYS A 119 2.13 2.41 -13.06
N PRO A 120 2.75 1.30 -13.47
CA PRO A 120 2.03 0.26 -14.20
C PRO A 120 0.83 -0.23 -13.39
N PRO A 121 -0.20 -0.82 -14.03
CA PRO A 121 -1.32 -1.45 -13.31
C PRO A 121 -0.81 -2.57 -12.39
N ASN A 122 -1.26 -2.58 -11.13
CA ASN A 122 -1.11 -3.71 -10.20
C ASN A 122 -2.43 -4.49 -10.08
N GLN A 123 -3.52 -3.78 -9.77
CA GLN A 123 -4.86 -4.34 -9.50
C GLN A 123 -4.89 -5.34 -8.34
N THR A 124 -3.91 -5.25 -7.45
CA THR A 124 -3.72 -6.19 -6.33
C THR A 124 -4.42 -5.74 -5.07
N LEU A 125 -4.78 -4.45 -4.97
CA LEU A 125 -5.57 -3.94 -3.84
C LEU A 125 -7.04 -4.40 -3.89
N GLN A 126 -7.50 -4.93 -5.01
CA GLN A 126 -8.85 -5.48 -5.21
C GLN A 126 -8.92 -7.01 -5.10
N VAL A 127 -7.79 -7.70 -5.01
CA VAL A 127 -7.79 -9.16 -4.94
C VAL A 127 -8.45 -9.59 -3.63
N ASN A 128 -9.30 -10.62 -3.68
CA ASN A 128 -10.05 -11.12 -2.52
C ASN A 128 -9.17 -11.37 -1.29
N TYR A 129 -7.95 -11.88 -1.50
CA TYR A 129 -6.99 -12.09 -0.43
C TYR A 129 -6.51 -10.77 0.21
N THR A 130 -6.19 -9.74 -0.58
CA THR A 130 -5.87 -8.41 -0.05
C THR A 130 -7.05 -7.84 0.73
N MET A 131 -8.26 -7.92 0.16
CA MET A 131 -9.49 -7.43 0.82
C MET A 131 -9.71 -8.12 2.17
N ALA A 132 -9.53 -9.43 2.25
CA ALA A 132 -9.61 -10.19 3.50
C ALA A 132 -8.53 -9.73 4.51
N LEU A 133 -7.28 -9.55 4.09
CA LEU A 133 -6.22 -9.03 4.95
C LEU A 133 -6.54 -7.63 5.49
N MET A 134 -7.09 -6.73 4.66
CA MET A 134 -7.45 -5.38 5.09
C MET A 134 -8.58 -5.41 6.12
N TYR A 135 -9.59 -6.26 5.92
CA TYR A 135 -10.69 -6.44 6.86
C TYR A 135 -10.22 -7.05 8.19
N ASP A 136 -9.52 -8.19 8.14
CA ASP A 136 -9.07 -8.93 9.32
C ASP A 136 -8.07 -8.13 10.18
N SER A 137 -7.30 -7.25 9.53
CA SER A 137 -6.35 -6.36 10.18
C SER A 137 -6.97 -5.11 10.79
N GLY A 138 -8.24 -4.82 10.50
CA GLY A 138 -8.92 -3.59 10.92
C GLY A 138 -8.45 -2.34 10.17
N VAL A 139 -7.86 -2.49 8.99
CA VAL A 139 -7.52 -1.37 8.08
C VAL A 139 -8.73 -0.99 7.23
N TRP A 140 -9.59 -1.96 6.92
CA TRP A 140 -10.87 -1.73 6.28
C TRP A 140 -11.98 -1.78 7.31
N GLU A 141 -12.54 -0.60 7.64
CA GLU A 141 -13.73 -0.49 8.47
C GLU A 141 -14.94 -0.34 7.54
N HIS A 142 -15.88 -1.28 7.63
CA HIS A 142 -17.22 -1.09 7.11
C HIS A 142 -18.05 -0.46 8.22
N ASP A 143 -18.65 0.71 7.96
CA ASP A 143 -19.81 1.14 8.74
C ASP A 143 -20.94 0.15 8.44
N ASP A 144 -21.28 -0.69 9.42
CA ASP A 144 -22.46 -1.57 9.41
C ASP A 144 -23.78 -0.76 9.44
#